data_AF-A0A2D6YBC9-F1
#
_entry.id   AF-A0A2D6YBC9-F1
#
_cell.length_a   1.000
_cell.length_b   1.000
_cell.length_c   1.000
_cell.angle_alpha   90.00
_cell.angle_beta   90.00
_cell.angle_gamma   90.00
#
_symmetry.space_group_name_H-M   'P 1'
#
loop_
_entity.id
_entity.type
_entity.pdbx_description
1 polymer ?
#
loop_
_entity_poly.entity_id
_entity_poly.type
_entity_poly.pdbx_seq_one_letter_code
_entity_poly.pdbx_strand_id
1 'polypeptide(L)'
;MKFMNTSPCFSGECGFCANCCNNYGDSCKVKKSEKSENIRRAEDLTKFMGKERIEKYSMKYNKEIKEWCKKNEYLNPKDRGWAKNKIKINQRNGSETNYTLCNNYHNIICDDSICKVIYLNTPEWFHSSFYSKLPIYERSDKLFNLCGVCICRVPSPPQISEE
;
A
#
# COMPACT_ATOMS: atom_id res chain seq x y z
N MET A 1 42.52 -2.81 6.32
CA MET A 1 42.55 -3.34 7.70
C MET A 1 41.13 -3.68 8.13
N LYS A 2 40.82 -4.95 8.36
CA LYS A 2 39.53 -5.41 8.90
C LYS A 2 39.69 -5.57 10.41
N PHE A 3 38.93 -4.82 11.19
CA PHE A 3 38.78 -5.09 12.62
C PHE A 3 37.90 -6.33 12.77
N MET A 4 38.51 -7.48 13.04
CA MET A 4 37.80 -8.68 13.53
C MET A 4 37.93 -8.70 15.04
N ASN A 5 36.98 -8.07 15.73
CA ASN A 5 36.77 -8.31 17.15
C ASN A 5 35.33 -8.79 17.34
N THR A 6 35.13 -10.07 17.06
CA THR A 6 33.94 -10.80 17.50
C THR A 6 34.41 -11.90 18.43
N SER A 7 33.93 -11.90 19.67
CA SER A 7 34.23 -12.96 20.64
C SER A 7 33.98 -14.34 20.04
N PRO A 8 34.91 -15.30 20.20
CA PRO A 8 34.74 -16.64 19.65
C PRO A 8 33.48 -17.31 20.24
N CYS A 9 32.73 -18.00 19.39
CA CYS A 9 31.54 -18.72 19.82
C CYS A 9 31.96 -19.99 20.55
N PHE A 10 31.75 -20.03 21.86
CA PHE A 10 32.15 -21.16 22.70
C PHE A 10 31.12 -22.29 22.74
N SER A 11 29.85 -22.02 22.38
CA SER A 11 28.74 -22.98 22.57
C SER A 11 28.21 -23.62 21.30
N GLY A 12 28.53 -23.09 20.11
CA GLY A 12 27.94 -23.57 18.84
C GLY A 12 26.43 -23.30 18.69
N GLU A 13 25.74 -22.81 19.73
CA GLU A 13 24.29 -22.60 19.76
C GLU A 13 23.88 -21.14 20.01
N CYS A 14 24.83 -20.19 20.01
CA CYS A 14 24.50 -18.82 20.43
C CYS A 14 23.52 -18.07 19.51
N GLY A 15 23.25 -18.58 18.31
CA GLY A 15 22.25 -18.02 17.39
C GLY A 15 22.55 -16.63 16.81
N PHE A 16 23.67 -15.99 17.19
CA PHE A 16 24.00 -14.61 16.81
C PHE A 16 25.38 -14.43 16.15
N CYS A 17 26.26 -15.45 16.17
CA CYS A 17 27.59 -15.35 15.55
C CYS A 17 27.61 -15.94 14.13
N ALA A 18 28.65 -15.64 13.36
CA ALA A 18 28.81 -16.15 11.99
C ALA A 18 28.68 -17.68 11.87
N ASN A 19 29.20 -18.43 12.85
CA ASN A 19 29.12 -19.90 12.88
C ASN A 19 27.71 -20.42 13.22
N CYS A 20 26.97 -19.75 14.09
CA CYS A 20 25.62 -20.19 14.49
C CYS A 20 24.52 -19.66 13.56
N CYS A 21 24.77 -18.53 12.89
CA CYS A 21 23.77 -17.88 12.06
C CYS A 21 23.68 -18.42 10.64
N ASN A 22 24.60 -19.27 10.16
CA ASN A 22 24.64 -19.72 8.75
C ASN A 22 24.51 -18.59 7.71
N ASN A 23 24.85 -17.35 8.11
CA ASN A 23 24.67 -16.12 7.34
C ASN A 23 25.91 -15.79 6.47
N TYR A 24 26.84 -16.74 6.34
CA TYR A 24 28.10 -16.59 5.60
C TYR A 24 28.27 -17.64 4.50
N GLY A 25 27.17 -18.16 3.95
CA GLY A 25 27.15 -19.01 2.77
C GLY A 25 26.12 -18.54 1.74
N ASP A 26 26.14 -19.13 0.55
CA ASP A 26 25.17 -18.94 -0.55
C ASP A 26 23.68 -19.11 -0.13
N SER A 27 23.41 -19.53 1.11
CA SER A 27 22.12 -19.54 1.80
C SER A 27 21.55 -18.15 2.11
N CYS A 28 22.35 -17.08 2.07
CA CYS A 28 21.88 -15.70 2.09
C CYS A 28 21.31 -15.22 0.75
N LYS A 29 21.09 -16.12 -0.21
CA LYS A 29 20.10 -15.89 -1.26
C LYS A 29 18.75 -15.89 -0.56
N VAL A 30 18.36 -14.71 -0.05
CA VAL A 30 16.96 -14.37 0.20
C VAL A 30 16.23 -14.93 -0.99
N LYS A 31 15.49 -16.04 -0.82
CA LYS A 31 14.62 -16.54 -1.88
C LYS A 31 13.83 -15.31 -2.27
N LYS A 32 14.06 -14.79 -3.49
CA LYS A 32 13.28 -13.66 -4.00
C LYS A 32 11.86 -14.15 -3.91
N SER A 33 11.14 -13.73 -2.88
CA SER A 33 9.75 -14.12 -2.79
C SER A 33 9.09 -13.50 -4.01
N GLU A 34 8.18 -14.23 -4.63
CA GLU A 34 7.47 -13.76 -5.82
C GLU A 34 6.65 -12.48 -5.51
N LYS A 35 6.42 -12.20 -4.23
CA LYS A 35 5.68 -11.03 -3.73
C LYS A 35 6.56 -9.78 -3.73
N SER A 36 5.98 -8.67 -4.21
CA SER A 36 6.64 -7.36 -4.16
C SER A 36 6.95 -6.95 -2.72
N GLU A 37 8.04 -6.19 -2.53
CA GLU A 37 8.49 -5.73 -1.21
C GLU A 37 7.38 -4.97 -0.44
N ASN A 38 6.58 -4.19 -1.17
CA ASN A 38 5.44 -3.46 -0.61
C ASN A 38 4.36 -4.36 -0.01
N ILE A 39 4.08 -5.52 -0.62
CA ILE A 39 3.12 -6.49 -0.07
C ILE A 39 3.70 -7.15 1.18
N ARG A 40 4.99 -7.50 1.18
CA ARG A 40 5.66 -8.07 2.36
C ARG A 40 5.61 -7.12 3.55
N ARG A 41 5.87 -5.83 3.33
CA ARG A 41 5.77 -4.81 4.41
C ARG A 41 4.34 -4.71 4.98
N ALA A 42 3.31 -4.88 4.14
CA ALA A 42 1.93 -4.91 4.62
C ALA A 42 1.59 -6.20 5.38
N GLU A 43 2.14 -7.35 4.98
CA GLU A 43 2.03 -8.60 5.75
C GLU A 43 2.70 -8.47 7.12
N ASP A 44 3.86 -7.82 7.19
CA ASP A 44 4.52 -7.56 8.48
C ASP A 44 3.71 -6.59 9.33
N LEU A 45 3.19 -5.51 8.74
CA LEU A 45 2.32 -4.57 9.44
C LEU A 45 1.05 -5.24 9.98
N THR A 46 0.48 -6.20 9.26
CA THR A 46 -0.67 -7.01 9.71
C THR A 46 -0.36 -7.71 11.04
N LYS A 47 0.84 -8.28 11.20
CA LYS A 47 1.27 -8.96 12.43
C LYS A 47 1.36 -7.99 13.61
N PHE A 48 1.79 -6.74 13.38
CA PHE A 48 1.91 -5.73 14.42
C PHE A 48 0.58 -5.08 14.82
N MET A 49 -0.36 -4.94 13.88
CA MET A 49 -1.63 -4.23 14.13
C MET A 49 -2.59 -5.04 14.98
N GLY A 50 -2.64 -6.36 14.82
CA GLY A 50 -3.62 -7.22 15.46
C GLY A 50 -5.02 -7.12 14.84
N LYS A 51 -5.82 -8.19 15.02
CA LYS A 51 -7.10 -8.39 14.32
C LYS A 51 -8.12 -7.28 14.58
N GLU A 52 -8.29 -6.87 15.85
CA GLU A 52 -9.28 -5.87 16.25
C GLU A 52 -9.05 -4.52 15.56
N ARG A 53 -7.79 -4.07 15.50
CA ARG A 53 -7.44 -2.81 14.83
C ARG A 53 -7.71 -2.91 13.34
N ILE A 54 -7.30 -4.02 12.71
CA ILE A 54 -7.53 -4.24 11.28
C ILE A 54 -9.03 -4.17 10.97
N GLU A 55 -9.86 -4.84 11.75
CA GLU A 55 -11.32 -4.81 11.58
C GLU A 55 -11.89 -3.39 11.69
N LYS A 56 -11.45 -2.62 12.69
CA LYS A 56 -11.83 -1.20 12.83
C LYS A 56 -11.42 -0.36 11.63
N TYR A 57 -10.20 -0.53 11.12
CA TYR A 57 -9.74 0.16 9.91
C TYR A 57 -10.51 -0.27 8.67
N SER A 58 -10.82 -1.56 8.52
CA SER A 58 -11.64 -2.10 7.43
C SER A 58 -13.04 -1.50 7.43
N MET A 59 -13.70 -1.45 8.59
CA MET A 59 -15.03 -0.84 8.73
C MET A 59 -15.00 0.64 8.37
N LYS A 60 -14.02 1.38 8.89
CA LYS A 60 -13.84 2.81 8.59
C LYS A 60 -13.61 3.04 7.10
N TYR A 61 -12.68 2.31 6.50
CA TYR A 61 -12.35 2.40 5.08
C TYR A 61 -13.57 2.09 4.20
N ASN A 62 -14.30 1.00 4.50
CA ASN A 62 -15.49 0.61 3.76
C ASN A 62 -16.60 1.66 3.83
N LYS A 63 -16.73 2.36 4.96
CA LYS A 63 -17.65 3.49 5.09
C LYS A 63 -17.20 4.66 4.22
N GLU A 64 -15.96 5.09 4.35
CA GLU A 64 -15.41 6.25 3.64
C GLU A 64 -15.42 6.06 2.12
N ILE A 65 -15.09 4.86 1.63
CA ILE A 65 -15.08 4.58 0.19
C ILE A 65 -16.50 4.55 -0.37
N LYS A 66 -17.49 4.04 0.37
CA LYS A 66 -18.90 4.10 -0.03
C LYS A 66 -19.42 5.53 -0.05
N GLU A 67 -19.05 6.34 0.94
CA GLU A 67 -19.38 7.77 0.98
C GLU A 67 -18.73 8.52 -0.19
N TRP A 68 -17.47 8.21 -0.51
CA TRP A 68 -16.79 8.76 -1.67
C TRP A 68 -17.50 8.38 -2.97
N CYS A 69 -17.83 7.09 -3.15
CA CYS A 69 -18.55 6.62 -4.34
C CYS A 69 -19.91 7.30 -4.48
N LYS A 70 -20.68 7.39 -3.38
CA LYS A 70 -21.99 8.07 -3.37
C LYS A 70 -21.85 9.55 -3.74
N LYS A 71 -20.87 10.25 -3.16
CA LYS A 71 -20.64 11.69 -3.42
C LYS A 71 -20.28 11.97 -4.88
N ASN A 72 -19.55 11.06 -5.52
CA ASN A 72 -19.12 11.21 -6.91
C ASN A 72 -20.04 10.47 -7.90
N GLU A 73 -21.17 9.91 -7.45
CA GLU A 73 -22.04 9.03 -8.24
C GLU A 73 -21.27 7.91 -8.98
N TYR A 74 -20.18 7.45 -8.37
CA TYR A 74 -19.34 6.40 -8.92
C TYR A 74 -19.94 5.04 -8.56
N LEU A 75 -20.34 4.26 -9.56
CA LEU A 75 -20.87 2.91 -9.37
C LEU A 75 -19.84 1.83 -9.69
N ASN A 76 -19.07 2.00 -10.76
CA ASN A 76 -18.03 1.06 -11.19
C ASN A 76 -17.10 1.73 -12.24
N PRO A 77 -16.02 1.07 -12.69
CA PRO A 77 -15.07 1.69 -13.62
C PRO A 77 -15.68 2.15 -14.96
N LYS A 78 -16.79 1.54 -15.39
CA LYS A 78 -17.53 1.93 -16.60
C LYS A 78 -18.59 3.00 -16.35
N ASP A 79 -19.02 3.17 -15.10
CA ASP A 79 -20.03 4.14 -14.67
C ASP A 79 -19.48 4.97 -13.50
N ARG A 80 -18.71 5.99 -13.90
CA ARG A 80 -17.89 6.79 -12.98
C ARG A 80 -18.60 8.02 -12.42
N GLY A 81 -19.82 8.30 -12.87
CA GLY A 81 -20.55 9.52 -12.53
C GLY A 81 -19.69 10.77 -12.69
N TRP A 82 -19.56 11.51 -11.59
CA TRP A 82 -18.85 12.79 -11.46
C TRP A 82 -17.39 12.64 -11.02
N ALA A 83 -16.88 11.41 -10.89
CA ALA A 83 -15.49 11.18 -10.54
C ALA A 83 -14.57 11.75 -11.64
N LYS A 84 -13.66 12.65 -11.23
CA LYS A 84 -12.72 13.31 -12.15
C LYS A 84 -11.80 12.26 -12.77
N ASN A 85 -11.73 12.22 -14.11
CA ASN A 85 -10.87 11.27 -14.81
C ASN A 85 -9.37 11.54 -14.58
N LYS A 86 -8.98 12.82 -14.45
CA LYS A 86 -7.60 13.23 -14.21
C LYS A 86 -7.55 14.17 -13.02
N ILE A 87 -6.60 13.95 -12.12
CA ILE A 87 -6.36 14.76 -10.94
C ILE A 87 -4.87 15.13 -10.90
N LYS A 88 -4.58 16.38 -10.58
CA LYS A 88 -3.23 16.85 -10.27
C LYS A 88 -3.10 17.00 -8.76
N ILE A 89 -2.02 16.48 -8.20
CA ILE A 89 -1.70 16.62 -6.78
C ILE A 89 -0.34 17.25 -6.64
N ASN A 90 -0.30 18.37 -5.94
CA ASN A 90 0.93 19.02 -5.52
C ASN A 90 1.53 18.25 -4.34
N GLN A 91 2.74 17.77 -4.53
CA GLN A 91 3.52 17.12 -3.49
C GLN A 91 4.15 18.17 -2.56
N ARG A 92 4.55 17.75 -1.36
CA ARG A 92 5.21 18.63 -0.38
C ARG A 92 6.50 19.25 -0.88
N ASN A 93 7.19 18.60 -1.81
CA ASN A 93 8.41 19.11 -2.45
C ASN A 93 8.11 20.11 -3.59
N GLY A 94 6.85 20.54 -3.76
CA GLY A 94 6.41 21.44 -4.82
C GLY A 94 6.22 20.78 -6.19
N SER A 95 6.50 19.49 -6.34
CA SER A 95 6.30 18.79 -7.62
C SER A 95 4.84 18.44 -7.87
N GLU A 96 4.39 18.59 -9.10
CA GLU A 96 3.07 18.14 -9.53
C GLU A 96 3.10 16.65 -9.90
N THR A 97 2.15 15.90 -9.37
CA THR A 97 1.93 14.50 -9.75
C THR A 97 0.56 14.35 -10.39
N ASN A 98 0.54 13.82 -11.61
CA ASN A 98 -0.69 13.54 -12.34
C ASN A 98 -1.18 12.12 -12.04
N TYR A 99 -2.48 12.01 -11.82
CA TYR A 99 -3.19 10.75 -11.60
C TYR A 99 -4.35 10.62 -12.59
N THR A 100 -4.58 9.40 -13.08
CA THR A 100 -5.70 9.07 -13.96
C THR A 100 -6.55 7.98 -13.33
N LEU A 101 -7.87 8.17 -13.30
CA LEU A 101 -8.81 7.17 -12.81
C LEU A 101 -8.80 5.95 -13.74
N CYS A 102 -8.66 4.77 -13.16
CA CYS A 102 -8.71 3.52 -13.90
C CYS A 102 -10.13 3.27 -14.42
N ASN A 103 -10.27 3.05 -15.73
CA ASN A 103 -11.57 2.89 -16.40
C ASN A 103 -11.96 1.42 -16.63
N ASN A 104 -11.13 0.47 -16.18
CA ASN A 104 -11.35 -0.95 -16.36
C ASN A 104 -11.51 -1.64 -15.00
N TYR A 105 -12.18 -2.79 -15.00
CA TYR A 105 -12.08 -3.71 -13.86
C TYR A 105 -10.62 -4.13 -13.71
N HIS A 106 -10.12 -4.10 -12.48
CA HIS A 106 -8.69 -4.21 -12.23
C HIS A 106 -8.37 -5.04 -10.99
N ASN A 107 -7.12 -5.51 -10.88
CA ASN A 107 -6.59 -6.08 -9.64
C ASN A 107 -5.61 -5.12 -8.94
N ILE A 108 -5.69 -3.83 -9.27
CA ILE A 108 -4.81 -2.80 -8.69
C ILE A 108 -5.23 -2.53 -7.24
N ILE A 109 -4.23 -2.49 -6.36
CA ILE A 109 -4.38 -2.20 -4.94
C ILE A 109 -3.85 -0.80 -4.68
N CYS A 110 -4.55 -0.02 -3.87
CA CYS A 110 -4.06 1.27 -3.38
C CYS A 110 -2.72 1.08 -2.66
N ASP A 111 -1.75 1.96 -2.93
CA ASP A 111 -0.40 1.84 -2.41
C ASP A 111 -0.24 2.28 -0.95
N ASP A 112 -1.28 2.88 -0.36
CA ASP A 112 -1.37 3.15 1.07
C ASP A 112 -1.22 1.87 1.90
N SER A 113 -0.39 1.93 2.94
CA SER A 113 -0.04 0.77 3.77
C SER A 113 -1.25 0.16 4.47
N ILE A 114 -2.17 0.98 4.96
CA ILE A 114 -3.37 0.51 5.63
C ILE A 114 -4.33 -0.10 4.61
N CYS A 115 -4.49 0.49 3.43
CA CYS A 115 -5.29 -0.12 2.35
C CYS A 115 -4.77 -1.50 1.95
N LYS A 116 -3.44 -1.69 1.85
CA LYS A 116 -2.85 -3.00 1.57
C LYS A 116 -3.11 -4.01 2.68
N VAL A 117 -2.97 -3.62 3.95
CA VAL A 117 -3.31 -4.47 5.09
C VAL A 117 -4.77 -4.92 5.01
N ILE A 118 -5.69 -3.98 4.78
CA ILE A 118 -7.12 -4.31 4.66
C ILE A 118 -7.34 -5.30 3.51
N TYR A 119 -6.76 -5.06 2.34
CA TYR A 119 -6.88 -5.95 1.18
C TYR A 119 -6.42 -7.38 1.49
N LEU A 120 -5.24 -7.53 2.10
CA LEU A 120 -4.64 -8.82 2.46
C LEU A 120 -5.47 -9.60 3.49
N ASN A 121 -6.22 -8.90 4.34
CA ASN A 121 -7.07 -9.50 5.37
C ASN A 121 -8.55 -9.65 4.91
N THR A 122 -8.84 -9.34 3.65
CA THR A 122 -10.17 -9.46 3.07
C THR A 122 -10.28 -10.78 2.30
N PRO A 123 -11.39 -11.54 2.42
CA PRO A 123 -11.56 -12.79 1.67
C PRO A 123 -11.57 -12.60 0.14
N GLU A 124 -11.07 -13.60 -0.59
CA GLU A 124 -10.81 -13.55 -2.02
C GLU A 124 -12.06 -13.22 -2.87
N TRP A 125 -13.23 -13.75 -2.52
CA TRP A 125 -14.48 -13.44 -3.23
C TRP A 125 -14.82 -11.94 -3.21
N PHE A 126 -14.36 -11.22 -2.18
CA PHE A 126 -14.56 -9.78 -2.04
C PHE A 126 -13.59 -8.99 -2.92
N HIS A 127 -12.44 -9.57 -3.29
CA HIS A 127 -11.52 -8.95 -4.24
C HIS A 127 -12.18 -8.81 -5.62
N SER A 128 -12.77 -9.90 -6.12
CA SER A 128 -13.41 -9.91 -7.45
C SER A 128 -14.73 -9.14 -7.50
N SER A 129 -15.51 -9.13 -6.42
CA SER A 129 -16.85 -8.50 -6.39
C SER A 129 -16.84 -7.01 -6.06
N PHE A 130 -15.89 -6.56 -5.22
CA PHE A 130 -15.81 -5.20 -4.71
C PHE A 130 -14.50 -4.49 -5.12
N TYR A 131 -13.33 -5.05 -4.79
CA TYR A 131 -12.05 -4.37 -5.08
C TYR A 131 -11.81 -4.16 -6.56
N SER A 132 -12.28 -5.07 -7.42
CA SER A 132 -12.17 -4.95 -8.87
C SER A 132 -12.89 -3.74 -9.46
N LYS A 133 -13.81 -3.14 -8.69
CA LYS A 133 -14.63 -2.00 -9.08
C LYS A 133 -14.21 -0.70 -8.43
N LEU A 134 -13.25 -0.74 -7.51
CA LEU A 134 -12.91 0.43 -6.71
C LEU A 134 -12.40 1.58 -7.57
N PRO A 135 -12.68 2.83 -7.20
CA PRO A 135 -12.10 3.98 -7.88
C PRO A 135 -10.62 4.07 -7.51
N ILE A 136 -9.75 3.56 -8.39
CA ILE A 136 -8.29 3.67 -8.25
C ILE A 136 -7.73 4.68 -9.26
N TYR A 137 -6.95 5.61 -8.74
CA TYR A 137 -6.20 6.60 -9.48
C TYR A 137 -4.76 6.13 -9.65
N GLU A 138 -4.35 5.91 -10.90
CA GLU A 138 -2.99 5.49 -11.27
C GLU A 138 -2.12 6.72 -11.54
N ARG A 139 -0.94 6.78 -10.92
CA ARG A 139 0.04 7.83 -11.21
C ARG A 139 0.55 7.67 -12.64
N SER A 140 0.91 8.77 -13.30
CA SER A 140 1.38 8.74 -14.70
C SER A 140 2.59 7.83 -14.96
N ASP A 141 3.45 7.61 -13.97
CA ASP A 141 4.60 6.70 -14.05
C ASP A 141 4.25 5.23 -13.71
N LYS A 142 3.00 4.95 -13.33
CA LYS A 142 2.47 3.64 -12.90
C LYS A 142 3.17 3.02 -11.69
N LEU A 143 3.95 3.80 -10.95
CA LEU A 143 4.69 3.32 -9.77
C LEU A 143 3.90 3.44 -8.47
N PHE A 144 2.81 4.22 -8.48
CA PHE A 144 2.03 4.48 -7.28
C PHE A 144 0.55 4.70 -7.62
N ASN A 145 -0.34 4.06 -6.89
CA ASN A 145 -1.78 4.07 -7.13
C ASN A 145 -2.52 4.43 -5.85
N LEU A 146 -3.57 5.24 -5.95
CA LEU A 146 -4.33 5.68 -4.79
C LEU A 146 -5.83 5.45 -5.01
N CYS A 147 -6.53 4.92 -4.00
CA CYS A 147 -7.99 4.87 -4.08
C CYS A 147 -8.62 6.25 -3.94
N GLY A 148 -9.90 6.38 -4.30
CA GLY A 148 -10.67 7.61 -4.15
C GLY A 148 -10.64 8.20 -2.74
N VAL A 149 -10.56 7.39 -1.68
CA VAL A 149 -10.40 7.91 -0.32
C VAL A 149 -9.01 8.48 -0.09
N CYS A 150 -7.96 7.75 -0.49
CA CYS A 150 -6.59 8.17 -0.27
C CYS A 150 -6.20 9.38 -1.12
N ILE A 151 -6.75 9.54 -2.33
CA ILE A 151 -6.51 10.71 -3.18
C ILE A 151 -6.99 12.01 -2.51
N CYS A 152 -8.06 11.95 -1.71
CA CYS A 152 -8.61 13.10 -0.97
C CYS A 152 -7.83 13.43 0.31
N ARG A 153 -6.95 12.54 0.78
CA ARG A 153 -6.15 12.74 1.99
C ARG A 153 -4.76 13.30 1.71
N VAL A 154 -4.33 13.30 0.45
CA VAL A 154 -3.04 13.89 0.11
C VAL A 154 -3.16 15.40 0.34
N PRO A 155 -2.29 15.99 1.18
CA PRO A 155 -2.39 17.42 1.47
C PRO A 155 -2.19 18.21 0.17
N SER A 156 -3.24 18.89 -0.28
CA SER A 156 -3.09 19.99 -1.23
C SER A 156 -2.47 21.18 -0.49
N PRO A 157 -1.50 21.90 -1.08
CA PRO A 157 -1.07 23.19 -0.53
C PRO A 157 -2.30 24.10 -0.40
N PRO A 158 -2.33 25.00 0.60
CA PRO A 158 -3.40 25.96 0.74
C PRO A 158 -3.56 26.73 -0.57
N GLN A 159 -4.78 26.76 -1.09
CA GLN A 159 -5.14 27.65 -2.20
C GLN A 159 -5.04 29.06 -1.62
N ILE A 160 -3.99 29.81 -1.96
CA ILE A 160 -3.96 31.24 -1.69
C ILE A 160 -4.96 31.83 -2.69
N SER A 161 -6.16 32.16 -2.21
CA SER A 161 -7.09 32.99 -2.95
C SER A 161 -6.50 34.40 -2.99
N GLU A 162 -6.02 34.81 -4.15
CA GLU A 162 -5.81 36.23 -4.44
C GLU A 162 -7.20 36.86 -4.59
N GLU A 163 -7.65 37.56 -3.53
CA GLU A 163 -8.66 38.62 -3.61
C GLU A 163 -7.97 39.97 -3.85
#